data_AF-A0A2S3UVK7-F1
#
_entry.id   AF-A0A2S3UVK7-F1
#
_cell.length_a   1.000
_cell.length_b   1.000
_cell.length_c   1.000
_cell.angle_alpha   90.00
_cell.angle_beta   90.00
_cell.angle_gamma   90.00
#
_symmetry.space_group_name_H-M   'P 1'
#
loop_
_entity.id
_entity.type
_entity.pdbx_description
1 polymer ?
#
loop_
_entity_poly.entity_id
_entity_poly.type
_entity_poly.pdbx_seq_one_letter_code
_entity_poly.pdbx_strand_id
1 'polypeptide(L)'
;MADFITTESGIYVVSNETEFNQAIDKVNAGGHDKINIVAPFTLTDNTRPFTKSAEVTSSTDSEIHDGGFSVVTVKNSAIVKFGVRSKGTGTSYVIGPNGSALVGVSGGSLANLAVLESGKFKVPSGEKFSIGGALSLGHYSELTLGGILYNNQPVTTDRSLVTVEGSLGSASNQDHEGEGILQAEPAMGPLILAGETFMTIAPDTVVILGKTKVDTICQIKSDGTGSVWSADTIEVVGNNLQDPGQIAGTNVSTIELKNGGLFCGRVSDGVFDGNTADTIINTSGDFQMGAKGSCTVKDYKQTGGHLKFQIDNFEGHTAHLSLSETVDVSGGNLEIEARLYHIPDSTKSTVSTLITAPGSSAGLQELAHRVEFKGFHAIEPNKKLTLTPSVEVVGDKLNLVLTVIDH
;
A
#
# COMPACT_ATOMS: atom_id res chain seq x y z
N MET A 1 18.39 -54.91 -5.88
CA MET A 1 18.29 -54.23 -4.57
C MET A 1 18.61 -52.77 -4.83
N ALA A 2 17.67 -51.90 -4.52
CA ALA A 2 17.84 -50.47 -4.67
C ALA A 2 18.57 -49.95 -3.43
N ASP A 3 19.78 -49.42 -3.61
CA ASP A 3 20.42 -48.59 -2.60
C ASP A 3 19.91 -47.15 -2.81
N PHE A 4 18.74 -46.87 -2.22
CA PHE A 4 18.33 -45.51 -1.93
C PHE A 4 19.16 -45.05 -0.72
N ILE A 5 20.33 -44.47 -0.98
CA ILE A 5 21.00 -43.64 0.03
C ILE A 5 20.21 -42.33 0.08
N THR A 6 19.28 -42.25 1.03
CA THR A 6 18.84 -40.97 1.59
C THR A 6 20.07 -40.26 2.13
N THR A 7 20.56 -39.27 1.40
CA THR A 7 21.52 -38.29 1.93
C THR A 7 20.79 -37.54 3.05
N GLU A 8 21.18 -37.80 4.30
CA GLU A 8 20.79 -36.93 5.42
C GLU A 8 21.15 -35.49 5.03
N SER A 9 20.18 -34.59 5.04
CA SER A 9 20.40 -33.15 4.81
C SER A 9 21.29 -32.64 5.94
N GLY A 10 22.61 -32.68 5.74
CA GLY A 10 23.58 -32.33 6.76
C GLY A 10 23.54 -30.83 7.03
N ILE A 11 23.40 -30.43 8.30
CA ILE A 11 23.60 -29.05 8.73
C ILE A 11 25.10 -28.77 8.74
N TYR A 12 25.54 -27.74 8.02
CA TYR A 12 26.92 -27.29 8.07
C TYR A 12 27.12 -26.29 9.22
N VAL A 13 27.90 -26.67 10.23
CA VAL A 13 28.19 -25.83 11.40
C VAL A 13 29.35 -24.89 11.08
N VAL A 14 29.17 -23.60 11.38
CA VAL A 14 30.10 -22.53 11.02
C VAL A 14 30.45 -21.69 12.25
N SER A 15 31.74 -21.50 12.47
CA SER A 15 32.30 -20.72 13.57
C SER A 15 33.19 -19.55 13.10
N ASN A 16 33.48 -19.46 11.80
CA ASN A 16 34.33 -18.41 11.22
C ASN A 16 34.01 -18.14 9.73
N GLU A 17 34.58 -17.07 9.18
CA GLU A 17 34.38 -16.63 7.78
C GLU A 17 34.79 -17.69 6.75
N THR A 18 35.90 -18.41 6.97
CA THR A 18 36.40 -19.43 6.04
C THR A 18 35.39 -20.57 5.93
N GLU A 19 34.91 -21.07 7.07
CA GLU A 19 33.88 -22.09 7.14
C GLU A 19 32.58 -21.63 6.50
N PHE A 20 32.21 -20.36 6.67
CA PHE A 20 30.99 -19.83 6.06
C PHE A 20 31.06 -19.88 4.53
N ASN A 21 32.16 -19.39 3.94
CA ASN A 21 32.35 -19.43 2.49
C ASN A 21 32.44 -20.87 1.95
N GLN A 22 33.06 -21.79 2.70
CA GLN A 22 33.09 -23.21 2.33
C GLN A 22 31.70 -23.86 2.41
N ALA A 23 30.87 -23.46 3.37
CA ALA A 23 29.49 -23.91 3.48
C ALA A 23 28.67 -23.47 2.25
N ILE A 24 28.82 -22.21 1.83
CA ILE A 24 28.18 -21.69 0.62
C ILE A 24 28.62 -22.45 -0.63
N ASP A 25 29.92 -22.76 -0.76
CA ASP A 25 30.43 -23.57 -1.88
C ASP A 25 29.78 -24.95 -1.93
N LYS A 26 29.63 -25.60 -0.78
CA LYS A 26 28.98 -26.91 -0.69
C LYS A 26 27.49 -26.85 -1.02
N VAL A 27 26.80 -25.79 -0.60
CA VAL A 27 25.41 -25.53 -0.98
C VAL A 27 25.29 -25.37 -2.50
N ASN A 28 26.15 -24.55 -3.09
CA ASN A 28 26.17 -24.32 -4.53
C ASN A 28 26.50 -25.58 -5.34
N ALA A 29 27.31 -26.48 -4.79
CA ALA A 29 27.59 -27.79 -5.35
C ALA A 29 26.45 -28.81 -5.15
N GLY A 30 25.39 -28.46 -4.42
CA GLY A 30 24.23 -29.32 -4.14
C GLY A 30 24.44 -30.34 -3.02
N GLY A 31 25.49 -30.19 -2.21
CA GLY A 31 25.84 -31.15 -1.16
C GLY A 31 25.14 -30.95 0.18
N HIS A 32 24.71 -29.72 0.48
CA HIS A 32 24.02 -29.33 1.72
C HIS A 32 23.02 -28.21 1.41
N ASP A 33 22.03 -27.98 2.26
CA ASP A 33 21.06 -26.89 2.13
C ASP A 33 20.86 -26.09 3.42
N LYS A 34 21.53 -26.46 4.53
CA LYS A 34 21.43 -25.81 5.84
C LYS A 34 22.78 -25.40 6.38
N ILE A 35 22.90 -24.15 6.81
CA ILE A 35 24.08 -23.56 7.43
C ILE A 35 23.67 -23.03 8.81
N ASN A 36 24.40 -23.44 9.85
CA ASN A 36 24.17 -23.02 11.22
C ASN A 36 25.38 -22.26 11.75
N ILE A 37 25.21 -20.96 12.03
CA ILE A 37 26.23 -20.12 12.62
C ILE A 37 26.24 -20.33 14.15
N VAL A 38 27.38 -20.75 14.71
CA VAL A 38 27.52 -21.11 16.13
C VAL A 38 28.51 -20.25 16.92
N ALA A 39 29.28 -19.40 16.24
CA ALA A 39 30.14 -18.41 16.88
C ALA A 39 30.16 -17.12 16.05
N PRO A 40 30.36 -15.95 16.69
CA PRO A 40 30.45 -14.69 15.96
C PRO A 40 31.78 -14.56 15.21
N PHE A 41 31.73 -13.93 14.04
CA PHE A 41 32.94 -13.63 13.25
C PHE A 41 32.75 -12.34 12.43
N THR A 42 33.86 -11.80 11.93
CA THR A 42 33.88 -10.61 11.06
C THR A 42 34.27 -11.01 9.64
N LEU A 43 33.57 -10.46 8.65
CA LEU A 43 33.94 -10.61 7.25
C LEU A 43 35.11 -9.70 6.89
N THR A 44 36.01 -10.22 6.06
CA THR A 44 37.14 -9.49 5.47
C THR A 44 36.99 -9.30 3.96
N ASP A 45 36.02 -9.99 3.34
CA ASP A 45 35.56 -9.77 1.97
C ASP A 45 34.05 -10.12 1.85
N ASN A 46 33.46 -9.85 0.70
CA ASN A 46 32.12 -10.31 0.37
C ASN A 46 32.05 -11.84 0.41
N THR A 47 30.97 -12.34 0.99
CA THR A 47 30.66 -13.77 0.91
C THR A 47 30.44 -14.20 -0.54
N ARG A 48 30.69 -15.49 -0.81
CA ARG A 48 30.34 -16.07 -2.11
C ARG A 48 28.82 -16.01 -2.32
N PRO A 49 28.34 -15.79 -3.57
CA PRO A 49 26.91 -15.75 -3.84
C PRO A 49 26.28 -17.14 -3.70
N PHE A 50 25.06 -17.19 -3.16
CA PHE A 50 24.18 -18.35 -3.24
C PHE A 50 23.59 -18.46 -4.65
N THR A 51 23.86 -19.58 -5.31
CA THR A 51 23.32 -19.97 -6.62
C THR A 51 22.43 -21.21 -6.53
N LYS A 52 22.30 -21.78 -5.32
CA LYS A 52 21.32 -22.80 -4.94
C LYS A 52 20.61 -22.38 -3.66
N SER A 53 19.40 -22.89 -3.47
CA SER A 53 18.56 -22.58 -2.31
C SER A 53 19.19 -23.09 -1.02
N ALA A 54 19.01 -22.34 0.06
CA ALA A 54 19.64 -22.62 1.34
C ALA A 54 18.82 -22.07 2.51
N GLU A 55 19.12 -22.55 3.70
CA GLU A 55 18.68 -21.99 4.97
C GLU A 55 19.92 -21.66 5.81
N VAL A 56 20.01 -20.41 6.25
CA VAL A 56 21.11 -19.91 7.09
C VAL A 56 20.51 -19.40 8.39
N THR A 57 20.79 -20.09 9.49
CA THR A 57 20.26 -19.80 10.83
C THR A 57 21.36 -19.79 11.88
N SER A 58 21.02 -19.36 13.10
CA SER A 58 21.93 -19.35 14.24
C SER A 58 21.25 -20.03 15.42
N SER A 59 21.79 -21.18 15.84
CA SER A 59 21.30 -21.92 17.02
C SER A 59 21.81 -21.37 18.36
N THR A 60 22.73 -20.42 18.32
CA THR A 60 23.41 -19.85 19.50
C THR A 60 23.23 -18.33 19.59
N ASP A 61 22.35 -17.76 18.76
CA ASP A 61 22.17 -16.32 18.64
C ASP A 61 23.42 -15.54 18.21
N SER A 62 24.43 -16.25 17.68
CA SER A 62 25.66 -15.72 17.09
C SER A 62 25.39 -14.79 15.92
N GLU A 63 26.30 -13.84 15.70
CA GLU A 63 26.18 -12.76 14.74
C GLU A 63 27.34 -12.70 13.74
N ILE A 64 27.07 -12.16 12.56
CA ILE A 64 28.08 -11.87 11.54
C ILE A 64 28.34 -10.36 11.56
N HIS A 65 29.57 -9.95 11.83
CA HIS A 65 29.99 -8.57 11.63
C HIS A 65 30.40 -8.40 10.17
N ASP A 66 29.67 -7.58 9.42
CA ASP A 66 29.82 -7.54 7.97
C ASP A 66 31.10 -6.84 7.50
N GLY A 67 31.75 -6.04 8.34
CA GLY A 67 32.99 -5.32 7.98
C GLY A 67 32.86 -4.34 6.80
N GLY A 68 31.62 -3.99 6.40
CA GLY A 68 31.32 -3.26 5.17
C GLY A 68 31.08 -4.14 3.93
N PHE A 69 31.10 -5.46 4.08
CA PHE A 69 30.96 -6.44 3.00
C PHE A 69 29.56 -7.10 2.95
N SER A 70 29.25 -7.72 1.81
CA SER A 70 27.99 -8.42 1.60
C SER A 70 27.94 -9.77 2.33
N VAL A 71 27.01 -9.89 3.29
CA VAL A 71 26.78 -11.14 4.05
C VAL A 71 25.97 -12.15 3.26
N VAL A 72 25.06 -11.69 2.40
CA VAL A 72 24.26 -12.56 1.54
C VAL A 72 24.08 -11.94 0.17
N THR A 73 24.41 -12.70 -0.87
CA THR A 73 24.06 -12.40 -2.25
C THR A 73 23.32 -13.60 -2.84
N VAL A 74 22.09 -13.41 -3.28
CA VAL A 74 21.25 -14.48 -3.86
C VAL A 74 21.11 -14.29 -5.38
N LYS A 75 21.44 -15.32 -6.17
CA LYS A 75 21.45 -15.29 -7.63
C LYS A 75 20.93 -16.61 -8.24
N ASN A 76 20.76 -16.64 -9.56
CA ASN A 76 20.46 -17.84 -10.35
C ASN A 76 19.24 -18.65 -9.85
N SER A 77 18.14 -17.95 -9.55
CA SER A 77 16.87 -18.55 -9.06
C SER A 77 16.98 -19.26 -7.71
N ALA A 78 18.05 -19.04 -6.95
CA ALA A 78 18.15 -19.53 -5.57
C ALA A 78 17.14 -18.84 -4.64
N ILE A 79 16.66 -19.60 -3.65
CA ILE A 79 15.83 -19.08 -2.55
C ILE A 79 16.58 -19.31 -1.25
N VAL A 80 16.97 -18.23 -0.56
CA VAL A 80 17.71 -18.31 0.69
C VAL A 80 16.81 -17.86 1.84
N LYS A 81 16.59 -18.74 2.81
CA LYS A 81 16.02 -18.38 4.11
C LYS A 81 17.13 -17.89 5.03
N PHE A 82 16.98 -16.72 5.62
CA PHE A 82 18.03 -16.09 6.41
C PHE A 82 17.51 -15.64 7.77
N GLY A 83 18.07 -16.21 8.85
CA GLY A 83 17.71 -16.00 10.25
C GLY A 83 18.91 -15.74 11.14
N VAL A 84 19.94 -15.05 10.62
CA VAL A 84 21.15 -14.68 11.37
C VAL A 84 21.22 -13.16 11.50
N ARG A 85 21.70 -12.67 12.65
CA ARG A 85 21.95 -11.25 12.83
C ARG A 85 23.24 -10.85 12.13
N SER A 86 23.15 -9.90 11.20
CA SER A 86 24.29 -9.17 10.66
C SER A 86 24.33 -7.75 11.22
N LYS A 87 25.55 -7.30 11.56
CA LYS A 87 25.85 -5.93 12.01
C LYS A 87 26.95 -5.30 11.16
N GLY A 88 26.75 -4.04 10.80
CA GLY A 88 27.75 -3.22 10.14
C GLY A 88 27.13 -2.30 9.10
N THR A 89 27.81 -2.13 7.95
CA THR A 89 27.40 -1.20 6.88
C THR A 89 27.37 -1.85 5.51
N GLY A 90 27.61 -3.15 5.42
CA GLY A 90 27.63 -3.89 4.16
C GLY A 90 26.25 -3.97 3.52
N THR A 91 26.23 -4.11 2.20
CA THR A 91 24.99 -4.29 1.43
C THR A 91 24.88 -5.72 0.96
N SER A 92 23.77 -6.36 1.33
CA SER A 92 23.35 -7.66 0.82
C SER A 92 22.50 -7.48 -0.44
N TYR A 93 22.51 -8.49 -1.31
CA TYR A 93 21.89 -8.40 -2.64
C TYR A 93 20.97 -9.57 -2.94
N VAL A 94 19.84 -9.30 -3.58
CA VAL A 94 19.04 -10.31 -4.27
C VAL A 94 18.94 -9.88 -5.73
N ILE A 95 19.52 -10.66 -6.63
CA ILE A 95 19.64 -10.34 -8.05
C ILE A 95 19.08 -11.52 -8.84
N GLY A 96 17.99 -11.34 -9.57
CA GLY A 96 17.43 -12.49 -10.28
C GLY A 96 16.29 -12.20 -11.22
N PRO A 97 16.55 -12.05 -12.53
CA PRO A 97 15.49 -11.94 -13.54
C PRO A 97 14.55 -13.17 -13.58
N ASN A 98 14.88 -14.24 -12.84
CA ASN A 98 14.22 -15.55 -12.82
C ASN A 98 13.82 -16.04 -11.42
N GLY A 99 13.48 -15.14 -10.48
CA GLY A 99 12.88 -15.52 -9.20
C GLY A 99 13.84 -15.84 -8.06
N SER A 100 15.06 -15.27 -8.07
CA SER A 100 15.91 -15.32 -6.88
C SER A 100 15.23 -14.61 -5.72
N ALA A 101 15.25 -15.23 -4.54
CA ALA A 101 14.53 -14.71 -3.39
C ALA A 101 15.34 -14.80 -2.10
N LEU A 102 15.27 -13.75 -1.29
CA LEU A 102 15.62 -13.81 0.12
C LEU A 102 14.34 -13.91 0.94
N VAL A 103 14.28 -14.87 1.86
CA VAL A 103 13.20 -15.02 2.83
C VAL A 103 13.75 -14.69 4.20
N GLY A 104 13.39 -13.53 4.74
CA GLY A 104 13.77 -13.11 6.08
C GLY A 104 12.94 -13.83 7.13
N VAL A 105 13.60 -14.48 8.08
CA VAL A 105 12.96 -15.18 9.20
C VAL A 105 13.48 -14.67 10.54
N SER A 106 12.79 -15.04 11.61
CA SER A 106 13.07 -14.64 12.99
C SER A 106 14.53 -14.90 13.38
N GLY A 107 15.11 -13.96 14.12
CA GLY A 107 16.55 -13.92 14.41
C GLY A 107 17.39 -13.30 13.29
N GLY A 108 16.81 -13.02 12.12
CA GLY A 108 17.48 -12.41 10.99
C GLY A 108 17.58 -10.89 11.07
N SER A 109 18.76 -10.35 10.78
CA SER A 109 18.95 -8.93 10.48
C SER A 109 20.01 -8.71 9.43
N LEU A 110 19.85 -7.68 8.59
CA LEU A 110 20.88 -7.20 7.67
C LEU A 110 21.14 -5.71 7.88
N ALA A 111 22.36 -5.26 7.62
CA ALA A 111 22.70 -3.85 7.62
C ALA A 111 21.96 -3.12 6.49
N ASN A 112 22.22 -3.50 5.23
CA ASN A 112 21.49 -2.98 4.07
C ASN A 112 21.08 -4.13 3.14
N LEU A 113 20.01 -3.93 2.38
CA LEU A 113 19.53 -4.88 1.39
C LEU A 113 19.12 -4.17 0.10
N ALA A 114 19.68 -4.61 -1.02
CA ALA A 114 19.26 -4.19 -2.35
C ALA A 114 18.64 -5.38 -3.09
N VAL A 115 17.37 -5.24 -3.47
CA VAL A 115 16.65 -6.20 -4.32
C VAL A 115 16.64 -5.61 -5.72
N LEU A 116 17.26 -6.32 -6.68
CA LEU A 116 17.57 -5.80 -8.01
C LEU A 116 17.16 -6.79 -9.09
N GLU A 117 16.93 -6.29 -10.30
CA GLU A 117 16.72 -7.10 -11.51
C GLU A 117 15.67 -8.20 -11.31
N SER A 118 14.46 -7.85 -10.89
CA SER A 118 13.36 -8.79 -10.57
C SER A 118 13.61 -9.76 -9.41
N GLY A 119 14.57 -9.45 -8.54
CA GLY A 119 14.76 -10.15 -7.28
C GLY A 119 13.55 -10.03 -6.34
N LYS A 120 13.46 -10.93 -5.37
CA LYS A 120 12.35 -10.97 -4.40
C LYS A 120 12.86 -10.95 -2.97
N PHE A 121 12.19 -10.19 -2.12
CA PHE A 121 12.38 -10.25 -0.67
C PHE A 121 11.05 -10.55 0.00
N LYS A 122 11.02 -11.54 0.90
CA LYS A 122 9.81 -11.94 1.62
C LYS A 122 10.05 -11.99 3.12
N VAL A 123 9.12 -11.44 3.90
CA VAL A 123 8.99 -11.69 5.33
C VAL A 123 7.66 -12.44 5.56
N PRO A 124 7.68 -13.77 5.78
CA PRO A 124 6.46 -14.56 5.97
C PRO A 124 5.65 -14.17 7.21
N SER A 125 4.36 -14.50 7.26
CA SER A 125 3.54 -14.37 8.48
C SER A 125 4.14 -15.19 9.64
N GLY A 126 4.06 -14.64 10.85
CA GLY A 126 4.71 -15.16 12.04
C GLY A 126 6.21 -14.83 12.15
N GLU A 127 6.83 -14.29 11.10
CA GLU A 127 8.26 -14.00 11.08
C GLU A 127 8.58 -12.52 11.35
N LYS A 128 9.77 -12.31 11.91
CA LYS A 128 10.30 -10.98 12.22
C LYS A 128 11.67 -10.81 11.59
N PHE A 129 11.85 -9.78 10.77
CA PHE A 129 13.14 -9.50 10.14
C PHE A 129 13.52 -8.04 10.28
N SER A 130 14.81 -7.74 10.44
CA SER A 130 15.28 -6.35 10.59
C SER A 130 16.22 -5.93 9.46
N ILE A 131 16.01 -4.72 8.92
CA ILE A 131 16.99 -4.02 8.09
C ILE A 131 17.43 -2.77 8.85
N GLY A 132 18.69 -2.74 9.28
CA GLY A 132 19.22 -1.66 10.12
C GLY A 132 19.38 -0.33 9.37
N GLY A 133 19.72 -0.40 8.09
CA GLY A 133 19.98 0.71 7.17
C GLY A 133 18.98 0.73 6.02
N ALA A 134 19.47 0.85 4.79
CA ALA A 134 18.64 1.01 3.60
C ALA A 134 18.09 -0.34 3.07
N LEU A 135 16.81 -0.36 2.73
CA LEU A 135 16.19 -1.36 1.87
C LEU A 135 15.76 -0.69 0.56
N SER A 136 16.37 -1.09 -0.55
CA SER A 136 16.04 -0.59 -1.88
C SER A 136 15.45 -1.67 -2.77
N LEU A 137 14.27 -1.43 -3.34
CA LEU A 137 13.65 -2.24 -4.38
C LEU A 137 13.90 -1.57 -5.74
N GLY A 138 14.75 -2.16 -6.57
CA GLY A 138 14.99 -1.70 -7.93
C GLY A 138 13.99 -2.25 -8.94
N HIS A 139 14.20 -1.95 -10.22
CA HIS A 139 13.30 -2.31 -11.31
C HIS A 139 12.80 -3.77 -11.26
N TYR A 140 11.47 -3.91 -11.31
CA TYR A 140 10.67 -5.14 -11.30
C TYR A 140 10.86 -6.03 -10.07
N SER A 141 11.49 -5.52 -9.03
CA SER A 141 11.70 -6.25 -7.78
C SER A 141 10.42 -6.36 -6.97
N GLU A 142 10.36 -7.35 -6.09
CA GLU A 142 9.18 -7.62 -5.26
C GLU A 142 9.54 -7.65 -3.77
N LEU A 143 8.72 -6.98 -2.95
CA LEU A 143 8.66 -7.19 -1.51
C LEU A 143 7.33 -7.86 -1.15
N THR A 144 7.38 -9.03 -0.52
CA THR A 144 6.21 -9.72 0.03
C THR A 144 6.22 -9.63 1.55
N LEU A 145 5.20 -9.03 2.14
CA LEU A 145 5.08 -8.78 3.57
C LEU A 145 3.88 -9.53 4.16
N GLY A 146 4.14 -10.60 4.90
CA GLY A 146 3.16 -11.29 5.74
C GLY A 146 3.42 -11.15 7.24
N GLY A 147 4.68 -10.95 7.64
CA GLY A 147 5.11 -10.76 9.04
C GLY A 147 5.50 -9.32 9.35
N ILE A 148 6.50 -9.15 10.22
CA ILE A 148 6.98 -7.82 10.66
C ILE A 148 8.38 -7.53 10.11
N LEU A 149 8.49 -6.45 9.34
CA LEU A 149 9.76 -5.90 8.86
C LEU A 149 10.14 -4.65 9.67
N TYR A 150 11.16 -4.77 10.52
CA TYR A 150 11.71 -3.64 11.25
C TYR A 150 12.73 -2.90 10.40
N ASN A 151 12.38 -1.69 9.97
CA ASN A 151 13.29 -0.77 9.29
C ASN A 151 13.15 0.64 9.88
N ASN A 152 14.30 1.27 10.17
CA ASN A 152 14.34 2.63 10.69
C ASN A 152 14.50 3.68 9.57
N GLN A 153 15.03 3.28 8.43
CA GLN A 153 15.10 4.09 7.22
C GLN A 153 13.96 3.71 6.28
N PRO A 154 13.42 4.65 5.48
CA PRO A 154 12.39 4.33 4.52
C PRO A 154 12.81 3.24 3.55
N VAL A 155 11.91 2.29 3.30
CA VAL A 155 12.02 1.42 2.13
C VAL A 155 11.83 2.28 0.89
N THR A 156 12.83 2.32 0.03
CA THR A 156 12.79 3.09 -1.22
C THR A 156 12.52 2.18 -2.39
N THR A 157 11.58 2.56 -3.24
CA THR A 157 11.14 1.74 -4.37
C THR A 157 11.35 2.42 -5.71
N ASP A 158 11.59 1.62 -6.75
CA ASP A 158 11.64 2.07 -8.14
C ASP A 158 11.16 0.94 -9.05
N ARG A 159 10.07 1.19 -9.79
CA ARG A 159 9.36 0.27 -10.69
C ARG A 159 9.16 -1.12 -10.10
N SER A 160 8.63 -1.19 -8.89
CA SER A 160 8.60 -2.43 -8.11
C SER A 160 7.18 -2.81 -7.66
N LEU A 161 7.06 -3.97 -7.03
CA LEU A 161 5.81 -4.46 -6.44
C LEU A 161 5.99 -4.67 -4.93
N VAL A 162 5.03 -4.20 -4.15
CA VAL A 162 4.91 -4.51 -2.72
C VAL A 162 3.60 -5.29 -2.50
N THR A 163 3.70 -6.54 -2.06
CA THR A 163 2.55 -7.40 -1.82
C THR A 163 2.39 -7.62 -0.32
N VAL A 164 1.26 -7.22 0.25
CA VAL A 164 0.88 -7.57 1.61
C VAL A 164 0.03 -8.83 1.57
N GLU A 165 0.50 -9.90 2.23
CA GLU A 165 -0.23 -11.15 2.38
C GLU A 165 -1.17 -11.05 3.59
N GLY A 166 -2.35 -11.66 3.50
CA GLY A 166 -3.25 -11.74 4.66
C GLY A 166 -2.64 -12.60 5.78
N SER A 167 -2.85 -12.20 7.03
CA SER A 167 -2.43 -13.02 8.17
C SER A 167 -3.39 -14.21 8.32
N LEU A 168 -2.85 -15.38 8.68
CA LEU A 168 -3.65 -16.58 8.97
C LEU A 168 -4.30 -16.53 10.37
N GLY A 169 -4.26 -15.39 11.07
CA GLY A 169 -4.67 -15.27 12.47
C GLY A 169 -5.43 -13.96 12.79
N SER A 170 -6.76 -14.07 12.86
CA SER A 170 -7.68 -13.22 13.63
C SER A 170 -7.49 -11.69 13.57
N ALA A 171 -7.92 -11.07 12.48
CA ALA A 171 -8.19 -9.62 12.45
C ALA A 171 -9.71 -9.28 12.49
N SER A 172 -10.58 -10.21 12.92
CA SER A 172 -12.02 -10.01 12.74
C SER A 172 -12.73 -9.15 13.80
N ASN A 173 -12.08 -8.67 14.87
CA ASN A 173 -12.77 -7.91 15.94
C ASN A 173 -11.86 -7.13 16.91
N GLN A 174 -10.64 -6.72 16.52
CA GLN A 174 -9.86 -5.87 17.44
C GLN A 174 -10.25 -4.41 17.23
N ASP A 175 -11.01 -3.87 18.18
CA ASP A 175 -11.06 -2.43 18.43
C ASP A 175 -9.61 -1.94 18.55
N HIS A 176 -9.14 -1.22 17.53
CA HIS A 176 -7.75 -0.81 17.38
C HIS A 176 -7.42 0.36 18.34
N GLU A 177 -7.49 0.11 19.65
CA GLU A 177 -6.98 1.02 20.68
C GLU A 177 -5.56 0.60 21.11
N GLY A 178 -4.57 1.39 20.68
CA GLY A 178 -3.27 1.58 21.33
C GLY A 178 -2.29 0.41 21.34
N GLU A 179 -2.52 -0.61 22.16
CA GLU A 179 -1.49 -1.61 22.50
C GLU A 179 -1.48 -2.83 21.57
N GLY A 180 -2.64 -3.23 21.02
CA GLY A 180 -2.72 -4.38 20.10
C GLY A 180 -2.05 -4.13 18.74
N ILE A 181 -1.95 -2.87 18.34
CA ILE A 181 -1.35 -2.43 17.08
C ILE A 181 0.18 -2.65 17.08
N LEU A 182 0.85 -2.59 18.23
CA LEU A 182 2.31 -2.71 18.32
C LEU A 182 2.85 -4.13 18.00
N GLN A 183 1.97 -5.14 17.98
CA GLN A 183 2.34 -6.52 17.63
C GLN A 183 1.60 -7.08 16.42
N ALA A 184 0.74 -6.27 15.78
CA ALA A 184 -0.02 -6.73 14.64
C ALA A 184 0.88 -6.96 13.42
N GLU A 185 0.55 -7.99 12.66
CA GLU A 185 1.16 -8.34 11.39
C GLU A 185 0.07 -8.38 10.31
N PRO A 186 0.37 -7.96 9.07
CA PRO A 186 1.69 -7.54 8.58
C PRO A 186 2.05 -6.11 9.00
N ALA A 187 3.33 -5.85 9.29
CA ALA A 187 3.80 -4.53 9.68
C ALA A 187 5.18 -4.18 9.12
N MET A 188 5.39 -2.90 8.82
CA MET A 188 6.66 -2.38 8.34
C MET A 188 6.90 -0.96 8.89
N GLY A 189 8.17 -0.57 9.02
CA GLY A 189 8.56 0.81 9.30
C GLY A 189 8.23 1.76 8.14
N PRO A 190 8.99 2.86 7.98
CA PRO A 190 8.71 3.86 6.96
C PRO A 190 8.80 3.33 5.52
N LEU A 191 7.96 3.88 4.63
CA LEU A 191 7.84 3.47 3.22
C LEU A 191 7.76 4.69 2.29
N ILE A 192 8.53 4.69 1.20
CA ILE A 192 8.39 5.65 0.11
C ILE A 192 8.13 4.87 -1.18
N LEU A 193 6.88 4.92 -1.65
CA LEU A 193 6.53 4.42 -2.97
C LEU A 193 6.91 5.47 -4.02
N ALA A 194 7.90 5.15 -4.85
CA ALA A 194 8.36 5.98 -5.95
C ALA A 194 8.57 5.15 -7.24
N GLY A 195 8.68 5.87 -8.36
CA GLY A 195 9.07 5.33 -9.66
C GLY A 195 8.09 4.30 -10.21
N GLU A 196 6.78 4.57 -10.28
CA GLU A 196 5.80 3.59 -10.83
C GLU A 196 5.71 2.30 -10.00
N THR A 197 5.76 2.41 -8.67
CA THR A 197 5.64 1.25 -7.76
C THR A 197 4.21 1.03 -7.31
N PHE A 198 3.80 -0.23 -7.26
CA PHE A 198 2.45 -0.64 -6.86
C PHE A 198 2.49 -1.46 -5.57
N MET A 199 1.60 -1.14 -4.64
CA MET A 199 1.36 -1.90 -3.42
C MET A 199 -0.03 -2.51 -3.46
N THR A 200 -0.13 -3.82 -3.21
CA THR A 200 -1.40 -4.55 -3.11
C THR A 200 -1.60 -5.10 -1.71
N ILE A 201 -2.80 -4.90 -1.17
CA ILE A 201 -3.19 -5.42 0.13
C ILE A 201 -4.26 -6.50 -0.07
N ALA A 202 -4.01 -7.67 0.53
CA ALA A 202 -4.97 -8.76 0.52
C ALA A 202 -6.30 -8.34 1.19
N PRO A 203 -7.44 -8.95 0.81
CA PRO A 203 -8.72 -8.69 1.46
C PRO A 203 -8.66 -8.92 2.96
N ASP A 204 -9.47 -8.18 3.71
CA ASP A 204 -9.69 -8.31 5.16
C ASP A 204 -8.39 -8.22 5.99
N THR A 205 -7.37 -7.57 5.43
CA THR A 205 -6.04 -7.44 6.03
C THR A 205 -5.81 -6.01 6.47
N VAL A 206 -5.35 -5.82 7.70
CA VAL A 206 -4.84 -4.53 8.19
C VAL A 206 -3.32 -4.58 8.16
N VAL A 207 -2.70 -3.73 7.35
CA VAL A 207 -1.25 -3.53 7.36
C VAL A 207 -0.90 -2.29 8.17
N ILE A 208 0.13 -2.40 9.00
CA ILE A 208 0.66 -1.27 9.77
C ILE A 208 1.91 -0.75 9.10
N LEU A 209 1.90 0.53 8.77
CA LEU A 209 3.05 1.22 8.17
C LEU A 209 3.49 2.36 9.08
N GLY A 210 4.80 2.58 9.18
CA GLY A 210 5.35 3.83 9.69
C GLY A 210 5.07 4.99 8.73
N LYS A 211 5.78 6.11 8.90
CA LYS A 211 5.73 7.25 7.99
C LYS A 211 5.77 6.82 6.50
N THR A 212 4.69 7.11 5.78
CA THR A 212 4.49 6.63 4.41
C THR A 212 4.27 7.79 3.45
N LYS A 213 4.91 7.71 2.26
CA LYS A 213 4.68 8.60 1.13
C LYS A 213 4.34 7.79 -0.12
N VAL A 214 3.26 8.16 -0.80
CA VAL A 214 2.88 7.64 -2.12
C VAL A 214 3.14 8.73 -3.16
N ASP A 215 4.14 8.52 -4.02
CA ASP A 215 4.53 9.49 -5.04
C ASP A 215 3.80 9.29 -6.38
N THR A 216 4.15 10.13 -7.35
CA THR A 216 3.71 10.16 -8.74
C THR A 216 3.74 8.77 -9.39
N ILE A 217 2.62 8.37 -10.01
CA ILE A 217 2.40 7.06 -10.67
C ILE A 217 2.48 5.86 -9.70
N CYS A 218 2.52 6.09 -8.39
CA CYS A 218 2.53 5.03 -7.40
C CYS A 218 1.13 4.79 -6.83
N GLN A 219 0.86 3.56 -6.42
CA GLN A 219 -0.48 3.19 -5.95
C GLN A 219 -0.41 2.27 -4.75
N ILE A 220 -1.25 2.53 -3.74
CA ILE A 220 -1.69 1.53 -2.77
C ILE A 220 -3.09 1.11 -3.16
N LYS A 221 -3.33 -0.19 -3.33
CA LYS A 221 -4.66 -0.71 -3.62
C LYS A 221 -5.03 -1.90 -2.76
N SER A 222 -6.31 -1.98 -2.46
CA SER A 222 -6.95 -3.17 -1.92
C SER A 222 -8.27 -3.37 -2.65
N ASP A 223 -8.99 -4.37 -2.19
CA ASP A 223 -10.33 -4.69 -2.64
C ASP A 223 -11.37 -3.98 -1.73
N GLY A 224 -11.05 -2.88 -1.09
CA GLY A 224 -11.99 -2.13 -0.27
C GLY A 224 -12.25 -2.70 1.11
N THR A 225 -11.83 -3.95 1.39
CA THR A 225 -11.85 -4.50 2.76
C THR A 225 -10.48 -4.48 3.43
N GLY A 226 -9.39 -4.45 2.63
CA GLY A 226 -8.03 -4.22 3.14
C GLY A 226 -7.82 -2.79 3.65
N SER A 227 -7.05 -2.66 4.73
CA SER A 227 -6.82 -1.41 5.47
C SER A 227 -5.33 -1.11 5.65
N VAL A 228 -4.98 0.18 5.63
CA VAL A 228 -3.66 0.70 6.02
C VAL A 228 -3.82 1.54 7.28
N TRP A 229 -3.15 1.12 8.33
CA TRP A 229 -3.04 1.90 9.56
C TRP A 229 -1.65 2.52 9.68
N SER A 230 -1.59 3.78 10.10
CA SER A 230 -0.35 4.46 10.46
C SER A 230 -0.61 5.41 11.62
N ALA A 231 0.36 5.52 12.53
CA ALA A 231 0.35 6.56 13.56
C ALA A 231 0.70 7.94 12.97
N ASP A 232 1.38 7.95 11.83
CA ASP A 232 1.74 9.14 11.07
C ASP A 232 0.70 9.42 9.98
N THR A 233 0.62 10.67 9.51
CA THR A 233 -0.15 10.99 8.31
C THR A 233 0.52 10.38 7.07
N ILE A 234 -0.25 9.63 6.28
CA ILE A 234 0.19 9.14 4.98
C ILE A 234 0.08 10.28 3.96
N GLU A 235 1.21 10.64 3.35
CA GLU A 235 1.25 11.69 2.33
C GLU A 235 1.04 11.09 0.94
N VAL A 236 0.05 11.61 0.20
CA VAL A 236 -0.23 11.20 -1.18
C VAL A 236 0.00 12.40 -2.10
N VAL A 237 0.96 12.27 -3.02
CA VAL A 237 1.36 13.32 -3.97
C VAL A 237 1.42 12.76 -5.38
N GLY A 238 1.32 13.60 -6.40
CA GLY A 238 1.53 13.21 -7.79
C GLY A 238 1.91 14.36 -8.69
N ASN A 239 1.83 14.14 -10.01
CA ASN A 239 2.03 15.18 -11.02
C ASN A 239 0.77 15.32 -11.89
N ASN A 240 -0.18 16.11 -11.42
CA ASN A 240 -1.48 16.37 -12.06
C ASN A 240 -2.34 15.10 -12.22
N LEU A 241 -3.41 15.18 -13.02
CA LEU A 241 -4.41 14.13 -13.24
C LEU A 241 -3.89 12.93 -14.06
N GLN A 242 -2.78 13.08 -14.80
CA GLN A 242 -2.27 12.01 -15.67
C GLN A 242 -1.47 10.96 -14.90
N ASP A 243 -0.76 11.40 -13.86
CA ASP A 243 0.23 10.62 -13.13
C ASP A 243 0.01 10.73 -11.61
N PRO A 244 -1.18 10.38 -11.08
CA PRO A 244 -1.45 10.57 -9.68
C PRO A 244 -0.66 9.57 -8.82
N GLY A 245 -0.25 10.01 -7.63
CA GLY A 245 -0.06 9.07 -6.53
C GLY A 245 -1.43 8.74 -5.95
N GLN A 246 -1.70 7.46 -5.69
CA GLN A 246 -3.06 7.00 -5.48
C GLN A 246 -3.21 6.02 -4.31
N ILE A 247 -4.27 6.19 -3.54
CA ILE A 247 -4.81 5.14 -2.66
C ILE A 247 -6.20 4.76 -3.20
N ALA A 248 -6.37 3.49 -3.62
CA ALA A 248 -7.55 3.01 -4.32
C ALA A 248 -8.22 1.84 -3.60
N GLY A 249 -9.49 2.02 -3.23
CA GLY A 249 -10.29 1.00 -2.56
C GLY A 249 -9.56 0.44 -1.34
N THR A 250 -9.08 1.29 -0.44
CA THR A 250 -8.33 0.87 0.75
C THR A 250 -8.79 1.71 1.92
N ASN A 251 -9.05 1.07 3.06
CA ASN A 251 -9.38 1.80 4.28
C ASN A 251 -8.12 2.43 4.86
N VAL A 252 -8.22 3.63 5.40
CA VAL A 252 -7.06 4.37 5.87
C VAL A 252 -7.31 5.01 7.23
N SER A 253 -6.26 5.22 7.99
CA SER A 253 -6.32 6.05 9.21
C SER A 253 -6.32 7.54 8.81
N THR A 254 -5.16 8.20 8.83
CA THR A 254 -5.03 9.61 8.43
C THR A 254 -4.26 9.74 7.13
N ILE A 255 -4.84 10.43 6.14
CA ILE A 255 -4.18 10.76 4.87
C ILE A 255 -4.17 12.26 4.60
N GLU A 256 -3.11 12.75 3.95
CA GLU A 256 -3.03 14.09 3.39
C GLU A 256 -2.92 14.01 1.85
N LEU A 257 -3.89 14.61 1.16
CA LEU A 257 -3.94 14.72 -0.28
C LEU A 257 -3.33 16.06 -0.71
N LYS A 258 -2.15 15.98 -1.31
CA LYS A 258 -1.44 17.11 -1.89
C LYS A 258 -1.60 17.11 -3.41
N ASN A 259 -0.98 18.08 -4.08
CA ASN A 259 -1.09 18.25 -5.52
C ASN A 259 -0.81 16.94 -6.27
N GLY A 260 -1.76 16.53 -7.12
CA GLY A 260 -1.71 15.26 -7.86
C GLY A 260 -1.95 13.99 -7.05
N GLY A 261 -2.19 14.09 -5.73
CA GLY A 261 -2.58 12.95 -4.91
C GLY A 261 -4.07 12.61 -5.07
N LEU A 262 -4.40 11.32 -5.11
CA LEU A 262 -5.75 10.81 -5.32
C LEU A 262 -6.14 9.78 -4.25
N PHE A 263 -7.31 9.98 -3.63
CA PHE A 263 -8.01 8.93 -2.89
C PHE A 263 -9.31 8.57 -3.60
N CYS A 264 -9.50 7.30 -3.94
CA CYS A 264 -10.67 6.84 -4.68
C CYS A 264 -11.10 5.41 -4.32
N GLY A 265 -12.27 4.99 -4.82
CA GLY A 265 -12.79 3.62 -4.69
C GLY A 265 -12.10 2.64 -5.64
N ARG A 266 -12.60 1.39 -5.71
CA ARG A 266 -12.04 0.37 -6.63
C ARG A 266 -12.20 0.81 -8.09
N VAL A 267 -11.12 0.78 -8.87
CA VAL A 267 -11.05 1.28 -10.26
C VAL A 267 -11.88 0.45 -11.27
N SER A 268 -12.16 -0.83 -11.02
CA SER A 268 -12.88 -1.67 -12.00
C SER A 268 -14.35 -1.28 -12.17
N ASP A 269 -15.01 -0.85 -11.09
CA ASP A 269 -16.46 -0.56 -11.07
C ASP A 269 -16.80 0.78 -10.39
N GLY A 270 -15.79 1.52 -9.92
CA GLY A 270 -15.96 2.84 -9.30
C GLY A 270 -16.72 2.82 -7.97
N VAL A 271 -16.74 1.68 -7.27
CA VAL A 271 -17.50 1.48 -6.03
C VAL A 271 -16.57 1.57 -4.83
N PHE A 272 -16.84 2.51 -3.92
CA PHE A 272 -16.45 2.36 -2.52
C PHE A 272 -17.50 1.46 -1.88
N ASP A 273 -17.19 0.22 -1.53
CA ASP A 273 -18.15 -0.62 -0.81
C ASP A 273 -17.69 -0.75 0.64
N GLY A 274 -18.22 0.10 1.51
CA GLY A 274 -17.88 0.10 2.94
C GLY A 274 -16.50 0.67 3.28
N ASN A 275 -15.88 1.44 2.38
CA ASN A 275 -14.56 1.99 2.63
C ASN A 275 -14.58 3.08 3.71
N THR A 276 -13.54 3.12 4.54
CA THR A 276 -13.42 4.06 5.65
C THR A 276 -12.13 4.86 5.62
N ALA A 277 -12.20 6.09 6.11
CA ALA A 277 -11.04 6.87 6.52
C ALA A 277 -11.27 7.43 7.93
N ASP A 278 -10.26 7.47 8.80
CA ASP A 278 -10.40 8.26 10.03
C ASP A 278 -10.34 9.75 9.68
N THR A 279 -9.28 10.18 9.00
CA THR A 279 -9.09 11.60 8.67
C THR A 279 -8.60 11.77 7.24
N ILE A 280 -9.26 12.66 6.50
CA ILE A 280 -8.81 13.11 5.17
C ILE A 280 -8.50 14.60 5.23
N ILE A 281 -7.26 14.96 4.95
CA ILE A 281 -6.80 16.34 4.82
C ILE A 281 -6.53 16.63 3.34
N ASN A 282 -7.44 17.33 2.67
CA ASN A 282 -7.27 17.71 1.27
C ASN A 282 -6.75 19.15 1.15
N THR A 283 -5.48 19.29 0.79
CA THR A 283 -4.85 20.61 0.61
C THR A 283 -4.75 21.02 -0.85
N SER A 284 -4.64 20.06 -1.76
CA SER A 284 -4.50 20.32 -3.21
C SER A 284 -4.70 19.09 -4.12
N GLY A 285 -5.13 17.95 -3.56
CA GLY A 285 -5.37 16.72 -4.30
C GLY A 285 -6.85 16.47 -4.62
N ASP A 286 -7.17 15.23 -4.96
CA ASP A 286 -8.51 14.80 -5.32
C ASP A 286 -9.01 13.68 -4.40
N PHE A 287 -10.18 13.87 -3.81
CA PHE A 287 -10.96 12.81 -3.19
C PHE A 287 -12.14 12.47 -4.10
N GLN A 288 -12.11 11.31 -4.76
CA GLN A 288 -13.07 10.94 -5.79
C GLN A 288 -13.96 9.79 -5.33
N MET A 289 -15.25 10.05 -5.12
CA MET A 289 -16.28 9.12 -4.65
C MET A 289 -16.76 8.09 -5.69
N GLY A 290 -16.43 8.27 -6.97
CA GLY A 290 -16.93 7.41 -8.05
C GLY A 290 -18.43 7.61 -8.34
N ALA A 291 -19.04 6.68 -9.07
CA ALA A 291 -20.44 6.77 -9.49
C ALA A 291 -21.43 6.11 -8.52
N LYS A 292 -20.95 5.11 -7.77
CA LYS A 292 -21.75 4.31 -6.83
C LYS A 292 -20.93 3.98 -5.59
N GLY A 293 -21.60 3.51 -4.55
CA GLY A 293 -20.97 3.06 -3.31
C GLY A 293 -21.09 4.07 -2.17
N SER A 294 -20.45 3.76 -1.05
CA SER A 294 -20.38 4.60 0.13
C SER A 294 -18.98 4.62 0.75
N CYS A 295 -18.57 5.79 1.22
CA CYS A 295 -17.37 5.98 2.02
C CYS A 295 -17.73 6.66 3.33
N THR A 296 -17.13 6.22 4.44
CA THR A 296 -17.28 6.89 5.74
C THR A 296 -15.97 7.53 6.15
N VAL A 297 -16.01 8.81 6.55
CA VAL A 297 -14.86 9.57 7.02
C VAL A 297 -15.20 10.17 8.38
N LYS A 298 -14.36 10.05 9.40
CA LYS A 298 -14.64 10.71 10.69
C LYS A 298 -14.42 12.21 10.57
N ASP A 299 -13.21 12.60 10.17
CA ASP A 299 -12.78 13.99 10.06
C ASP A 299 -12.41 14.34 8.63
N TYR A 300 -13.14 15.28 8.05
CA TYR A 300 -12.87 15.78 6.71
C TYR A 300 -12.47 17.25 6.73
N LYS A 301 -11.28 17.53 6.19
CA LYS A 301 -10.76 18.88 6.03
C LYS A 301 -10.44 19.19 4.57
N GLN A 302 -10.97 20.29 4.04
CA GLN A 302 -10.63 20.79 2.70
C GLN A 302 -10.19 22.25 2.72
N THR A 303 -8.93 22.49 2.36
CA THR A 303 -8.37 23.84 2.17
C THR A 303 -8.04 24.14 0.71
N GLY A 304 -8.01 23.12 -0.15
CA GLY A 304 -7.77 23.20 -1.60
C GLY A 304 -8.15 21.89 -2.27
N GLY A 305 -7.80 21.72 -3.55
CA GLY A 305 -8.10 20.49 -4.29
C GLY A 305 -9.60 20.31 -4.57
N HIS A 306 -10.01 19.06 -4.82
CA HIS A 306 -11.39 18.72 -5.17
C HIS A 306 -11.94 17.52 -4.38
N LEU A 307 -13.20 17.64 -3.96
CA LEU A 307 -14.07 16.50 -3.67
C LEU A 307 -14.91 16.22 -4.92
N LYS A 308 -14.83 15.01 -5.48
CA LYS A 308 -15.44 14.68 -6.78
C LYS A 308 -16.50 13.60 -6.66
N PHE A 309 -17.67 13.87 -7.25
CA PHE A 309 -18.73 12.89 -7.47
C PHE A 309 -18.95 12.68 -8.96
N GLN A 310 -19.16 11.42 -9.35
CA GLN A 310 -19.51 11.04 -10.71
C GLN A 310 -20.98 10.63 -10.78
N ILE A 311 -21.68 11.01 -11.85
CA ILE A 311 -23.09 10.71 -12.09
C ILE A 311 -23.23 10.01 -13.44
N ASP A 312 -23.65 8.74 -13.43
CA ASP A 312 -23.61 7.89 -14.62
C ASP A 312 -24.93 7.81 -15.41
N ASN A 313 -26.10 7.89 -14.76
CA ASN A 313 -27.37 7.64 -15.46
C ASN A 313 -28.56 8.51 -15.04
N PHE A 314 -28.34 9.51 -14.18
CA PHE A 314 -29.40 10.39 -13.65
C PHE A 314 -30.55 9.67 -12.92
N GLU A 315 -30.48 8.35 -12.71
CA GLU A 315 -31.53 7.54 -12.08
C GLU A 315 -31.58 7.70 -10.55
N GLY A 316 -30.72 8.55 -9.98
CA GLY A 316 -30.71 8.88 -8.56
C GLY A 316 -29.86 7.96 -7.68
N HIS A 317 -29.19 6.96 -8.26
CA HIS A 317 -28.18 6.15 -7.59
C HIS A 317 -26.81 6.81 -7.71
N THR A 318 -26.40 7.51 -6.66
CA THR A 318 -25.10 8.21 -6.59
C THR A 318 -24.23 7.61 -5.50
N ALA A 319 -22.91 7.79 -5.61
CA ALA A 319 -22.02 7.56 -4.48
C ALA A 319 -22.42 8.42 -3.27
N HIS A 320 -22.18 7.92 -2.07
CA HIS A 320 -22.55 8.56 -0.82
C HIS A 320 -21.36 8.71 0.14
N LEU A 321 -21.09 9.92 0.59
CA LEU A 321 -20.06 10.21 1.60
C LEU A 321 -20.73 10.45 2.96
N SER A 322 -20.40 9.63 3.95
CA SER A 322 -20.82 9.82 5.34
C SER A 322 -19.68 10.44 6.14
N LEU A 323 -19.90 11.63 6.68
CA LEU A 323 -18.98 12.33 7.58
C LEU A 323 -19.51 12.20 9.01
N SER A 324 -18.73 11.64 9.94
CA SER A 324 -19.26 11.28 11.27
C SER A 324 -18.88 12.19 12.42
N GLU A 325 -17.78 12.95 12.32
CA GLU A 325 -17.30 13.82 13.42
C GLU A 325 -17.12 15.28 13.00
N THR A 326 -16.22 15.58 12.07
CA THR A 326 -15.94 16.97 11.68
C THR A 326 -15.92 17.21 10.17
N VAL A 327 -16.35 18.41 9.79
CA VAL A 327 -16.33 18.90 8.40
C VAL A 327 -15.81 20.34 8.40
N ASP A 328 -14.53 20.52 8.08
CA ASP A 328 -13.84 21.81 8.03
C ASP A 328 -13.50 22.18 6.58
N VAL A 329 -14.14 23.21 6.04
CA VAL A 329 -14.00 23.59 4.64
C VAL A 329 -13.71 25.07 4.59
N SER A 330 -12.54 25.42 4.07
CA SER A 330 -12.09 26.81 3.89
C SER A 330 -11.61 27.11 2.46
N GLY A 331 -11.58 26.10 1.58
CA GLY A 331 -11.12 26.21 0.20
C GLY A 331 -11.40 24.96 -0.63
N GLY A 332 -10.84 24.93 -1.85
CA GLY A 332 -11.09 23.87 -2.84
C GLY A 332 -12.49 23.94 -3.44
N ASN A 333 -12.84 22.90 -4.21
CA ASN A 333 -14.11 22.80 -4.94
C ASN A 333 -14.83 21.46 -4.65
N LEU A 334 -16.15 21.49 -4.73
CA LEU A 334 -16.97 20.29 -4.88
C LEU A 334 -17.27 20.10 -6.37
N GLU A 335 -16.73 19.07 -7.00
CA GLU A 335 -16.96 18.79 -8.41
C GLU A 335 -18.00 17.68 -8.58
N ILE A 336 -19.01 17.93 -9.39
CA ILE A 336 -20.02 16.94 -9.75
C ILE A 336 -19.99 16.80 -11.27
N GLU A 337 -19.59 15.62 -11.75
CA GLU A 337 -19.39 15.32 -13.16
C GLU A 337 -20.44 14.32 -13.66
N ALA A 338 -21.16 14.67 -14.72
CA ALA A 338 -21.99 13.73 -15.47
C ALA A 338 -21.18 13.08 -16.61
N ARG A 339 -21.18 11.75 -16.69
CA ARG A 339 -20.46 11.00 -17.74
C ARG A 339 -21.28 10.67 -19.00
N LEU A 340 -22.43 11.31 -19.17
CA LEU A 340 -23.30 11.06 -20.31
C LEU A 340 -23.14 12.12 -21.39
N TYR A 341 -22.93 11.65 -22.63
CA TYR A 341 -23.02 12.47 -23.84
C TYR A 341 -24.46 12.81 -24.22
N HIS A 342 -25.45 12.18 -23.59
CA HIS A 342 -26.86 12.25 -23.95
C HIS A 342 -27.77 12.01 -22.73
N ILE A 343 -28.79 12.85 -22.55
CA ILE A 343 -29.83 12.68 -21.53
C ILE A 343 -30.95 11.80 -22.12
N PRO A 344 -31.25 10.61 -21.56
CA PRO A 344 -32.36 9.78 -22.03
C PRO A 344 -33.72 10.51 -21.93
N ASP A 345 -34.61 10.32 -22.89
CA ASP A 345 -35.93 10.98 -22.91
C ASP A 345 -36.82 10.59 -21.72
N SER A 346 -36.50 9.45 -21.07
CA SER A 346 -37.17 8.96 -19.86
C SER A 346 -36.65 9.57 -18.55
N THR A 347 -35.66 10.46 -18.61
CA THR A 347 -35.06 11.08 -17.41
C THR A 347 -36.10 11.90 -16.66
N LYS A 348 -36.15 11.73 -15.33
CA LYS A 348 -37.04 12.47 -14.44
C LYS A 348 -36.22 13.37 -13.52
N SER A 349 -36.87 14.38 -12.95
CA SER A 349 -36.26 15.13 -11.86
C SER A 349 -35.98 14.20 -10.68
N THR A 350 -34.79 14.32 -10.09
CA THR A 350 -34.34 13.45 -8.99
C THR A 350 -33.67 14.29 -7.91
N VAL A 351 -33.72 13.76 -6.68
CA VAL A 351 -32.99 14.28 -5.53
C VAL A 351 -32.20 13.11 -4.94
N SER A 352 -30.89 13.28 -4.85
CA SER A 352 -29.97 12.27 -4.34
C SER A 352 -29.08 12.86 -3.26
N THR A 353 -28.96 12.18 -2.12
CA THR A 353 -28.06 12.62 -1.04
C THR A 353 -26.61 12.24 -1.36
N LEU A 354 -25.76 13.24 -1.59
CA LEU A 354 -24.34 13.04 -1.86
C LEU A 354 -23.54 12.89 -0.56
N ILE A 355 -23.83 13.74 0.43
CA ILE A 355 -23.08 13.81 1.69
C ILE A 355 -24.05 13.85 2.87
N THR A 356 -23.78 13.07 3.91
CA THR A 356 -24.35 13.26 5.25
C THR A 356 -23.22 13.72 6.19
N ALA A 357 -23.48 14.69 7.06
CA ALA A 357 -22.51 15.20 8.03
C ALA A 357 -23.16 15.48 9.39
N PRO A 358 -22.41 15.68 10.49
CA PRO A 358 -23.01 15.93 11.79
C PRO A 358 -23.70 17.29 11.85
N GLY A 359 -25.03 17.28 11.97
CA GLY A 359 -25.87 18.47 12.12
C GLY A 359 -25.81 19.44 10.92
N SER A 360 -26.35 20.65 11.12
CA SER A 360 -26.20 21.73 10.12
C SER A 360 -24.76 22.25 10.14
N SER A 361 -23.86 21.60 9.40
CA SER A 361 -22.45 21.97 9.39
C SER A 361 -22.21 23.17 8.47
N ALA A 362 -21.47 24.17 8.97
CA ALA A 362 -21.00 25.27 8.13
C ALA A 362 -20.12 24.76 6.97
N GLY A 363 -19.42 23.64 7.17
CA GLY A 363 -18.64 22.98 6.13
C GLY A 363 -19.47 22.46 4.95
N LEU A 364 -20.66 21.89 5.19
CA LEU A 364 -21.56 21.50 4.09
C LEU A 364 -22.07 22.70 3.29
N GLN A 365 -22.40 23.80 3.96
CA GLN A 365 -22.80 25.05 3.30
C GLN A 365 -21.67 25.60 2.45
N GLU A 366 -20.44 25.57 2.97
CA GLU A 366 -19.27 26.04 2.24
C GLU A 366 -18.96 25.18 1.01
N LEU A 367 -19.11 23.85 1.10
CA LEU A 367 -19.02 22.96 -0.07
C LEU A 367 -20.08 23.27 -1.11
N ALA A 368 -21.33 23.49 -0.67
CA ALA A 368 -22.43 23.81 -1.58
C ALA A 368 -22.20 25.13 -2.34
N HIS A 369 -21.61 26.14 -1.71
CA HIS A 369 -21.24 27.41 -2.37
C HIS A 369 -20.08 27.27 -3.37
N ARG A 370 -19.30 26.19 -3.28
CA ARG A 370 -18.10 25.92 -4.09
C ARG A 370 -18.32 24.79 -5.10
N VAL A 371 -19.59 24.51 -5.42
CA VAL A 371 -19.93 23.45 -6.36
C VAL A 371 -19.60 23.86 -7.79
N GLU A 372 -19.01 22.94 -8.53
CA GLU A 372 -18.79 23.02 -9.97
C GLU A 372 -19.48 21.84 -10.65
N PHE A 373 -20.36 22.12 -11.61
CA PHE A 373 -21.03 21.10 -12.40
C PHE A 373 -20.34 20.94 -13.75
N LYS A 374 -19.95 19.71 -14.09
CA LYS A 374 -19.31 19.35 -15.36
C LYS A 374 -20.13 18.30 -16.11
N GLY A 375 -20.18 18.39 -17.44
CA GLY A 375 -20.85 17.38 -18.28
C GLY A 375 -22.38 17.43 -18.33
N PHE A 376 -23.02 18.42 -17.70
CA PHE A 376 -24.49 18.57 -17.73
C PHE A 376 -25.04 19.31 -18.95
N HIS A 377 -24.17 19.69 -19.90
CA HIS A 377 -24.58 20.33 -21.15
C HIS A 377 -24.88 19.27 -22.22
N ALA A 378 -26.14 18.83 -22.31
CA ALA A 378 -26.60 18.18 -23.54
C ALA A 378 -26.76 19.25 -24.62
N ILE A 379 -25.69 19.54 -25.38
CA ILE A 379 -25.80 20.34 -26.60
C ILE A 379 -26.24 19.40 -27.72
N GLU A 380 -27.54 19.09 -27.75
CA GLU A 380 -28.19 18.59 -28.97
C GLU A 380 -29.25 19.62 -29.40
N PRO A 381 -29.07 20.32 -30.55
CA PRO A 381 -29.94 21.42 -30.99
C PRO A 381 -31.44 21.08 -31.19
N ASN A 382 -31.82 19.80 -31.07
CA ASN A 382 -33.14 19.28 -31.43
C ASN A 382 -33.82 18.49 -30.29
N LYS A 383 -33.29 18.51 -29.07
CA LYS A 383 -33.91 17.82 -27.92
C LYS A 383 -34.82 18.74 -27.11
N LYS A 384 -35.95 18.17 -26.66
CA LYS A 384 -36.97 18.83 -25.83
C LYS A 384 -36.61 18.95 -24.35
N LEU A 385 -35.60 18.22 -23.87
CA LEU A 385 -35.34 18.07 -22.44
C LEU A 385 -34.02 18.73 -22.05
N THR A 386 -34.09 19.65 -21.10
CA THR A 386 -32.93 20.27 -20.46
C THR A 386 -32.80 19.76 -19.02
N LEU A 387 -31.62 19.31 -18.60
CA LEU A 387 -31.33 18.91 -17.23
C LEU A 387 -30.53 20.01 -16.54
N THR A 388 -31.09 20.58 -15.46
CA THR A 388 -30.43 21.62 -14.67
C THR A 388 -29.99 21.03 -13.33
N PRO A 389 -28.69 20.91 -13.06
CA PRO A 389 -28.19 20.45 -11.77
C PRO A 389 -28.12 21.59 -10.76
N SER A 390 -28.34 21.27 -9.50
CA SER A 390 -28.13 22.18 -8.36
C SER A 390 -27.85 21.35 -7.11
N VAL A 391 -27.32 21.99 -6.07
CA VAL A 391 -27.17 21.37 -4.74
C VAL A 391 -27.99 22.14 -3.72
N GLU A 392 -28.52 21.42 -2.75
CA GLU A 392 -29.20 22.00 -1.59
C GLU A 392 -28.69 21.34 -0.31
N VAL A 393 -28.63 22.12 0.77
CA VAL A 393 -28.31 21.61 2.10
C VAL A 393 -29.59 21.56 2.92
N VAL A 394 -30.00 20.37 3.35
CA VAL A 394 -31.23 20.14 4.13
C VAL A 394 -30.86 19.39 5.41
N GLY A 395 -30.89 20.09 6.53
CA GLY A 395 -30.49 19.53 7.82
C GLY A 395 -29.02 19.11 7.83
N ASP A 396 -28.80 17.80 7.91
CA ASP A 396 -27.50 17.12 7.97
C ASP A 396 -27.01 16.64 6.60
N LYS A 397 -27.69 17.00 5.51
CA LYS A 397 -27.46 16.45 4.17
C LYS A 397 -27.14 17.51 3.14
N LEU A 398 -26.20 17.19 2.25
CA LEU A 398 -26.02 17.86 0.97
C LEU A 398 -26.62 16.97 -0.12
N ASN A 399 -27.67 17.47 -0.77
CA ASN A 399 -28.37 16.78 -1.85
C ASN A 399 -28.00 17.37 -3.20
N LEU A 400 -27.86 16.51 -4.20
CA LEU A 400 -27.91 16.86 -5.62
C LEU A 400 -29.37 16.86 -6.07
N VAL A 401 -29.80 17.97 -6.64
CA VAL A 401 -31.13 18.13 -7.25
C VAL A 401 -30.95 18.27 -8.75
N LEU A 402 -31.45 17.29 -9.49
CA LEU A 402 -31.50 17.31 -10.94
C LEU A 402 -32.92 17.66 -11.38
N THR A 403 -33.07 18.80 -12.05
CA THR A 403 -34.38 19.27 -12.53
C THR A 403 -34.49 19.09 -14.03
N VAL A 404 -35.49 18.34 -14.48
CA VAL A 404 -35.85 18.18 -15.89
C VAL A 404 -36.84 19.27 -16.30
N ILE A 405 -36.53 19.97 -17.39
CA ILE A 405 -37.39 20.98 -18.02
C ILE A 405 -37.75 20.47 -19.41
N ASP A 406 -39.05 20.31 -19.67
CA ASP A 406 -39.60 19.92 -20.98
C ASP A 406 -40.00 21.18 -21.77
N HIS A 407 -39.59 21.28 -23.04
CA HIS A 407 -39.79 22.43 -23.94
C HIS A 407 -40.85 22.17 -25.02
#